data_AF-A0A524K8R0-F1
#
_entry.id   AF-A0A524K8R0-F1
#
_cell.length_a   1.000
_cell.length_b   1.000
_cell.length_c   1.000
_cell.angle_alpha   90.00
_cell.angle_beta   90.00
_cell.angle_gamma   90.00
#
_symmetry.space_group_name_H-M   'P 1'
#
loop_
_entity.id
_entity.type
_entity.pdbx_description
1 polymer ?
#
loop_
_entity_poly.entity_id
_entity_poly.type
_entity_poly.pdbx_seq_one_letter_code
_entity_poly.pdbx_strand_id
1 'polypeptide(L)'
;MRWQSSASLLTLRQRSCLLATARDFFSSRGLVEVETPALVQHAVTDPHLQNIPLRLGHGEQLFLHTSPEFHMKRLLAGGAPDIWQLGKVFRDGEAGARHEPEFTLLEWYRHDYTLQELVAETCELLTTLAKAAERVGAPATITADPPHHWTYAALFLETLDIDPLTATTADLHNRARTVLGDRLSDELCGSLGNEPTLWLDLLMSHVVREQLAGTGIAVISGYPAAQAALARLDPADPRVAERFEVFCQGIEVANGYRELRDAPEQRRRFATDRDFRVRLGRPDV
;
A
#
# COMPACT_ATOMS: atom_id res chain seq x y z
N MET A 1 -13.74 -32.03 -1.99
CA MET A 1 -13.79 -30.61 -2.41
C MET A 1 -15.02 -29.96 -1.80
N ARG A 2 -14.86 -28.81 -1.11
CA ARG A 2 -16.01 -27.97 -0.74
C ARG A 2 -16.33 -27.11 -1.96
N TRP A 3 -17.51 -27.31 -2.56
CA TRP A 3 -17.96 -26.57 -3.75
C TRP A 3 -18.56 -25.19 -3.39
N GLN A 4 -18.95 -25.02 -2.12
CA GLN A 4 -19.61 -23.81 -1.64
C GLN A 4 -18.60 -22.65 -1.56
N SER A 5 -19.06 -21.47 -1.96
CA SER A 5 -18.34 -20.21 -1.76
C SER A 5 -18.06 -19.98 -0.29
N SER A 6 -16.87 -19.46 0.04
CA SER A 6 -16.53 -18.97 1.38
C SER A 6 -17.29 -17.69 1.73
N ALA A 7 -17.72 -16.91 0.73
CA ALA A 7 -18.51 -15.69 0.91
C ALA A 7 -20.02 -15.97 0.86
N SER A 8 -20.78 -15.32 1.74
CA SER A 8 -22.24 -15.34 1.73
C SER A 8 -22.82 -14.51 0.58
N LEU A 9 -24.07 -14.78 0.19
CA LEU A 9 -24.77 -13.96 -0.81
C LEU A 9 -24.92 -12.49 -0.38
N LEU A 10 -25.07 -12.22 0.92
CA LEU A 10 -25.10 -10.86 1.45
C LEU A 10 -23.77 -10.15 1.20
N THR A 11 -22.66 -10.80 1.52
CA THR A 11 -21.30 -10.29 1.28
C THR A 11 -21.06 -10.01 -0.21
N LEU A 12 -21.52 -10.90 -1.10
CA LEU A 12 -21.39 -10.70 -2.55
C LEU A 12 -22.20 -9.49 -3.04
N ARG A 13 -23.40 -9.26 -2.49
CA ARG A 13 -24.22 -8.07 -2.81
C ARG A 13 -23.55 -6.78 -2.31
N GLN A 14 -23.04 -6.78 -1.08
CA GLN A 14 -22.30 -5.66 -0.51
C GLN A 14 -21.07 -5.32 -1.37
N ARG A 15 -20.29 -6.34 -1.75
CA ARG A 15 -19.15 -6.18 -2.66
C ARG A 15 -19.57 -5.61 -4.00
N SER A 16 -20.61 -6.15 -4.63
CA SER A 16 -21.13 -5.63 -5.92
C SER A 16 -21.51 -4.15 -5.83
N CYS A 17 -22.20 -3.75 -4.76
CA CYS A 17 -22.55 -2.36 -4.50
C CYS A 17 -21.32 -1.46 -4.37
N LEU A 18 -20.28 -1.90 -3.64
CA LEU A 18 -19.02 -1.17 -3.50
C LEU A 18 -18.34 -0.97 -4.87
N LEU A 19 -18.25 -2.03 -5.68
CA LEU A 19 -17.60 -1.94 -6.99
C LEU A 19 -18.34 -0.99 -7.94
N ALA A 20 -19.68 -1.03 -7.96
CA ALA A 20 -20.49 -0.11 -8.75
C ALA A 20 -20.32 1.34 -8.27
N THR A 21 -20.36 1.56 -6.95
CA THR A 21 -20.19 2.89 -6.35
C THR A 21 -18.81 3.48 -6.67
N ALA A 22 -17.75 2.66 -6.66
CA ALA A 22 -16.42 3.12 -7.07
C ALA A 22 -16.40 3.58 -8.53
N ARG A 23 -17.04 2.85 -9.45
CA ARG A 23 -17.15 3.28 -10.86
C ARG A 23 -17.91 4.60 -10.99
N ASP A 24 -19.02 4.74 -10.28
CA ASP A 24 -19.82 5.98 -10.28
C ASP A 24 -19.03 7.17 -9.71
N PHE A 25 -18.21 6.94 -8.67
CA PHE A 25 -17.38 7.96 -8.05
C PHE A 25 -16.38 8.57 -9.04
N PHE A 26 -15.67 7.75 -9.82
CA PHE A 26 -14.68 8.24 -10.79
C PHE A 26 -15.32 8.74 -12.08
N SER A 27 -16.35 8.07 -12.59
CA SER A 27 -17.04 8.50 -13.81
C SER A 27 -17.71 9.86 -13.65
N SER A 28 -18.34 10.12 -12.50
CA SER A 28 -18.91 11.45 -12.19
C SER A 28 -17.86 12.57 -12.08
N ARG A 29 -16.59 12.21 -11.88
CA ARG A 29 -15.43 13.12 -11.83
C ARG A 29 -14.66 13.19 -13.16
N GLY A 30 -15.13 12.49 -14.19
CA GLY A 30 -14.55 12.52 -15.53
C GLY A 30 -13.24 11.75 -15.71
N LEU A 31 -12.84 10.87 -14.78
CA LEU A 31 -11.68 10.01 -15.01
C LEU A 31 -12.04 8.88 -15.98
N VAL A 32 -11.06 8.49 -16.79
CA VAL A 32 -11.21 7.41 -17.76
C VAL A 32 -10.87 6.07 -17.09
N GLU A 33 -11.82 5.11 -17.12
CA GLU A 33 -11.54 3.72 -16.72
C GLU A 33 -10.65 3.07 -17.78
N VAL A 34 -9.52 2.50 -17.36
CA VAL A 34 -8.57 1.79 -18.23
C VAL A 34 -8.38 0.36 -17.76
N GLU A 35 -7.95 -0.51 -18.68
CA GLU A 35 -7.51 -1.87 -18.37
C GLU A 35 -6.10 -2.07 -18.90
N THR A 36 -5.17 -2.45 -18.01
CA THR A 36 -3.77 -2.72 -18.33
C THR A 36 -3.45 -4.22 -18.22
N PRO A 37 -2.39 -4.71 -18.93
CA PRO A 37 -2.06 -6.13 -18.94
C PRO A 37 -1.75 -6.69 -17.55
N ALA A 38 -2.36 -7.83 -17.20
CA ALA A 38 -2.04 -8.57 -15.98
C ALA A 38 -0.79 -9.46 -16.11
N LEU A 39 -0.46 -9.88 -17.34
CA LEU A 39 0.75 -10.62 -17.67
C LEU A 39 1.83 -9.65 -18.16
N VAL A 40 2.97 -9.63 -17.49
CA VAL A 40 4.04 -8.65 -17.73
C VAL A 40 5.38 -9.33 -17.93
N GLN A 41 6.23 -8.74 -18.77
CA GLN A 41 7.58 -9.26 -19.04
C GLN A 41 8.55 -8.97 -17.90
N HIS A 42 8.35 -7.86 -17.19
CA HIS A 42 9.19 -7.42 -16.09
C HIS A 42 8.34 -7.25 -14.83
N ALA A 43 8.82 -7.82 -13.73
CA ALA A 43 8.19 -7.72 -12.43
C ALA A 43 8.57 -6.40 -11.72
N VAL A 44 7.94 -6.10 -10.59
CA VAL A 44 8.35 -4.95 -9.77
C VAL A 44 9.59 -5.29 -8.96
N THR A 45 10.46 -4.30 -8.74
CA THR A 45 11.69 -4.45 -7.97
C THR A 45 11.49 -4.31 -6.46
N ASP A 46 10.32 -3.90 -5.98
CA ASP A 46 10.05 -3.70 -4.56
C ASP A 46 10.55 -4.91 -3.73
N PRO A 47 11.44 -4.70 -2.74
CA PRO A 47 12.08 -5.79 -2.02
C PRO A 47 11.16 -6.51 -1.04
N HIS A 48 10.03 -5.91 -0.66
CA HIS A 48 9.06 -6.48 0.25
C HIS A 48 8.01 -7.30 -0.49
N LEU A 49 7.74 -6.99 -1.76
CA LEU A 49 6.83 -7.77 -2.62
C LEU A 49 7.48 -9.04 -3.19
N GLN A 50 6.69 -10.10 -3.30
CA GLN A 50 7.06 -11.31 -4.04
C GLN A 50 6.22 -11.43 -5.31
N ASN A 51 6.91 -11.63 -6.43
CA ASN A 51 6.30 -11.74 -7.75
C ASN A 51 5.93 -13.19 -8.04
N ILE A 52 4.81 -13.44 -8.72
CA ILE A 52 4.44 -14.79 -9.18
C ILE A 52 4.94 -14.98 -10.63
N PRO A 53 5.99 -15.80 -10.86
CA PRO A 53 6.44 -16.13 -12.21
C PRO A 53 5.53 -17.18 -12.84
N LEU A 54 5.37 -17.13 -14.15
CA LEU A 54 4.69 -18.15 -14.95
C LEU A 54 5.43 -18.40 -16.25
N ARG A 55 5.20 -19.56 -16.85
CA ARG A 55 5.79 -19.95 -18.11
C ARG A 55 4.69 -20.33 -19.10
N LEU A 56 4.67 -19.66 -20.25
CA LEU A 56 3.73 -19.95 -21.33
C LEU A 56 4.05 -21.29 -21.99
N GLY A 57 3.08 -21.85 -22.72
CA GLY A 57 3.23 -23.15 -23.40
C GLY A 57 4.40 -23.20 -24.40
N HIS A 58 4.76 -22.06 -25.00
CA HIS A 58 5.93 -21.93 -25.89
C HIS A 58 7.24 -21.59 -25.16
N GLY A 59 7.24 -21.60 -23.82
CA GLY A 59 8.44 -21.46 -23.00
C GLY A 59 8.82 -20.04 -22.57
N GLU A 60 8.09 -19.00 -22.98
CA GLU A 60 8.35 -17.63 -22.50
C GLU A 60 8.00 -17.51 -21.02
N GLN A 61 8.87 -16.85 -20.26
CA GLN A 61 8.65 -16.56 -18.86
C GLN A 61 8.05 -15.16 -18.71
N LEU A 62 6.95 -15.06 -17.98
CA LEU A 62 6.25 -13.83 -17.65
C LEU A 62 5.99 -13.78 -16.15
N PHE A 63 5.44 -12.68 -15.68
CA PHE A 63 4.99 -12.49 -14.32
C PHE A 63 3.53 -12.04 -14.29
N LEU A 64 2.83 -12.36 -13.21
CA LEU A 64 1.59 -11.67 -12.87
C LEU A 64 1.94 -10.34 -12.20
N HIS A 65 1.27 -9.26 -12.60
CA HIS A 65 1.51 -7.93 -12.02
C HIS A 65 1.08 -7.83 -10.55
N THR A 66 1.87 -7.14 -9.73
CA THR A 66 1.56 -6.86 -8.32
C THR A 66 0.71 -5.60 -8.14
N SER A 67 0.71 -4.73 -9.16
CA SER A 67 -0.10 -3.53 -9.36
C SER A 67 -0.05 -3.12 -10.85
N PRO A 68 -1.09 -2.45 -11.38
CA PRO A 68 -1.10 -1.88 -12.73
C PRO A 68 -0.20 -0.64 -12.89
N GLU A 69 0.44 -0.15 -11.83
CA GLU A 69 1.16 1.12 -11.73
C GLU A 69 2.09 1.43 -12.91
N PHE A 70 2.99 0.51 -13.27
CA PHE A 70 3.92 0.77 -14.37
C PHE A 70 3.22 0.95 -15.72
N HIS A 71 2.13 0.22 -15.97
CA HIS A 71 1.38 0.36 -17.21
C HIS A 71 0.53 1.63 -17.20
N MET A 72 -0.08 1.98 -16.07
CA MET A 72 -0.83 3.23 -15.94
C MET A 72 0.09 4.45 -16.09
N LYS A 73 1.30 4.43 -15.48
CA LYS A 73 2.33 5.46 -15.69
C LYS A 73 2.77 5.60 -17.15
N ARG A 74 2.84 4.49 -17.89
CA ARG A 74 3.11 4.53 -19.34
C ARG A 74 1.97 5.17 -20.13
N LEU A 75 0.72 4.92 -19.76
CA LEU A 75 -0.43 5.59 -20.37
C LEU A 75 -0.39 7.10 -20.11
N LEU A 76 -0.13 7.52 -18.87
CA LEU A 76 0.04 8.93 -18.51
C LEU A 76 1.17 9.60 -19.30
N ALA A 77 2.34 8.95 -19.37
CA ALA A 77 3.47 9.44 -20.18
C ALA A 77 3.13 9.50 -21.68
N GLY A 78 2.20 8.66 -22.14
CA GLY A 78 1.64 8.67 -23.50
C GLY A 78 0.55 9.72 -23.73
N GLY A 79 0.21 10.53 -22.73
CA GLY A 79 -0.80 11.60 -22.83
C GLY A 79 -2.22 11.19 -22.46
N ALA A 80 -2.41 10.06 -21.75
CA ALA A 80 -3.71 9.75 -21.16
C ALA A 80 -4.11 10.86 -20.16
N PRO A 81 -5.42 11.17 -20.02
CA PRO A 81 -5.92 12.10 -19.02
C PRO A 81 -5.85 11.47 -17.61
N ASP A 82 -6.58 12.01 -16.65
CA ASP A 82 -6.79 11.31 -15.38
C ASP A 82 -7.47 9.96 -15.61
N ILE A 83 -6.85 8.90 -15.09
CA ILE A 83 -7.23 7.51 -15.33
C ILE A 83 -7.39 6.75 -14.02
N TRP A 84 -8.20 5.71 -14.06
CA TRP A 84 -8.35 4.78 -12.96
C TRP A 84 -8.57 3.35 -13.47
N GLN A 85 -8.25 2.35 -12.65
CA GLN A 85 -8.44 0.93 -12.95
C GLN A 85 -8.89 0.19 -11.69
N LEU A 86 -9.88 -0.70 -11.85
CA LEU A 86 -10.27 -1.68 -10.85
C LEU A 86 -10.00 -3.07 -11.42
N GLY A 87 -8.96 -3.74 -10.91
CA GLY A 87 -8.44 -4.97 -11.50
C GLY A 87 -7.94 -5.97 -10.48
N LYS A 88 -7.67 -7.19 -10.94
CA LYS A 88 -7.04 -8.24 -10.13
C LYS A 88 -5.53 -8.06 -10.16
N VAL A 89 -4.90 -8.16 -9.00
CA VAL A 89 -3.44 -8.10 -8.81
C VAL A 89 -3.00 -9.32 -8.00
N PHE A 90 -1.71 -9.64 -8.09
CA PHE A 90 -1.18 -10.91 -7.64
C PHE A 90 0.13 -10.71 -6.87
N ARG A 91 0.22 -11.28 -5.68
CA ARG A 91 1.40 -11.17 -4.81
C ARG A 91 1.68 -12.52 -4.17
N ASP A 92 2.88 -13.04 -4.33
CA ASP A 92 3.28 -14.31 -3.71
C ASP A 92 3.58 -14.10 -2.22
N GLY A 93 3.57 -15.18 -1.44
CA GLY A 93 3.90 -15.16 -0.01
C GLY A 93 2.88 -14.43 0.89
N GLU A 94 1.81 -13.87 0.31
CA GLU A 94 0.74 -13.16 1.02
C GLU A 94 -0.44 -14.10 1.31
N ALA A 95 -0.47 -14.70 2.50
CA ALA A 95 -1.59 -15.54 2.94
C ALA A 95 -1.95 -15.26 4.41
N GLY A 96 -3.21 -14.94 4.67
CA GLY A 96 -3.70 -14.74 6.03
C GLY A 96 -5.13 -14.20 6.06
N ALA A 97 -5.61 -13.81 7.24
CA ALA A 97 -6.98 -13.31 7.40
C ALA A 97 -7.30 -12.04 6.59
N ARG A 98 -6.26 -11.31 6.13
CA ARG A 98 -6.37 -10.05 5.38
C ARG A 98 -5.56 -10.06 4.07
N HIS A 99 -4.96 -11.20 3.71
CA HIS A 99 -4.07 -11.31 2.56
C HIS A 99 -4.43 -12.56 1.77
N GLU A 100 -4.61 -12.39 0.47
CA GLU A 100 -4.83 -13.45 -0.49
C GLU A 100 -3.84 -13.24 -1.65
N PRO A 101 -3.24 -14.30 -2.23
CA PRO A 101 -2.30 -14.16 -3.33
C PRO A 101 -2.90 -13.47 -4.56
N GLU A 102 -4.23 -13.44 -4.64
CA GLU A 102 -4.99 -12.77 -5.69
C GLU A 102 -6.10 -11.90 -5.08
N PHE A 103 -6.01 -10.59 -5.23
CA PHE A 103 -7.01 -9.65 -4.70
C PHE A 103 -7.38 -8.57 -5.73
N THR A 104 -8.40 -7.78 -5.42
CA THR A 104 -8.84 -6.67 -6.30
C THR A 104 -8.27 -5.37 -5.77
N LEU A 105 -7.56 -4.66 -6.62
CA LEU A 105 -7.00 -3.34 -6.35
C LEU A 105 -7.77 -2.29 -7.17
N LEU A 106 -8.03 -1.16 -6.53
CA LEU A 106 -8.47 0.07 -7.18
C LEU A 106 -7.29 1.04 -7.18
N GLU A 107 -6.90 1.51 -8.36
CA GLU A 107 -5.76 2.41 -8.53
C GLU A 107 -6.15 3.55 -9.47
N TRP A 108 -5.73 4.78 -9.17
CA TRP A 108 -6.03 5.94 -10.01
C TRP A 108 -4.93 6.99 -9.95
N TYR A 109 -4.86 7.81 -10.99
CA TYR A 109 -3.86 8.85 -11.14
C TYR A 109 -4.52 10.17 -11.51
N ARG A 110 -4.06 11.23 -10.85
CA ARG A 110 -4.51 12.60 -11.04
C ARG A 110 -3.37 13.49 -11.50
N HIS A 111 -3.59 14.24 -12.57
CA HIS A 111 -2.70 15.32 -12.96
C HIS A 111 -2.83 16.48 -11.98
N ASP A 112 -1.70 17.12 -11.70
CA ASP A 112 -1.59 18.38 -10.96
C ASP A 112 -2.18 18.40 -9.53
N TYR A 113 -2.65 17.27 -9.00
CA TYR A 113 -3.04 17.15 -7.61
C TYR A 113 -1.83 17.29 -6.67
N THR A 114 -2.02 18.06 -5.60
CA THR A 114 -1.20 18.03 -4.41
C THR A 114 -1.44 16.74 -3.61
N LEU A 115 -0.52 16.40 -2.71
CA LEU A 115 -0.69 15.23 -1.84
C LEU A 115 -1.96 15.37 -0.98
N GLN A 116 -2.26 16.57 -0.51
CA GLN A 116 -3.42 16.89 0.32
C GLN A 116 -4.74 16.73 -0.44
N GLU A 117 -4.79 17.13 -1.71
CA GLU A 117 -5.96 16.90 -2.57
C GLU A 117 -6.19 15.41 -2.84
N LEU A 118 -5.14 14.64 -3.07
CA LEU A 118 -5.25 13.18 -3.25
C LEU A 118 -5.69 12.47 -1.97
N VAL A 119 -5.19 12.90 -0.80
CA VAL A 119 -5.65 12.44 0.51
C VAL A 119 -7.14 12.74 0.69
N ALA A 120 -7.57 13.97 0.40
CA ALA A 120 -8.98 14.37 0.54
C ALA A 120 -9.90 13.53 -0.36
N GLU A 121 -9.51 13.32 -1.63
CA GLU A 121 -10.25 12.48 -2.57
C GLU A 121 -10.33 11.02 -2.10
N THR A 122 -9.23 10.49 -1.53
CA THR A 122 -9.20 9.14 -0.95
C THR A 122 -10.18 9.01 0.22
N CYS A 123 -10.18 9.97 1.14
CA CYS A 123 -11.11 9.99 2.28
C CYS A 123 -12.58 10.12 1.82
N GLU A 124 -12.85 10.93 0.79
CA GLU A 124 -14.18 11.09 0.22
C GLU A 124 -14.68 9.79 -0.43
N LEU A 125 -13.82 9.11 -1.20
CA LEU A 125 -14.10 7.81 -1.79
C LEU A 125 -14.45 6.79 -0.70
N LEU A 126 -13.60 6.64 0.32
CA LEU A 126 -13.82 5.68 1.41
C LEU A 126 -15.11 5.95 2.17
N THR A 127 -15.43 7.22 2.44
CA THR A 127 -16.69 7.63 3.08
C THR A 127 -17.90 7.29 2.19
N THR A 128 -17.78 7.51 0.88
CA THR A 128 -18.84 7.21 -0.09
C THR A 128 -19.11 5.70 -0.17
N LEU A 129 -18.04 4.91 -0.23
CA LEU A 129 -18.09 3.45 -0.24
C LEU A 129 -18.70 2.90 1.05
N ALA A 130 -18.30 3.42 2.22
CA ALA A 130 -18.86 3.02 3.51
C ALA A 130 -20.39 3.23 3.56
N LYS A 131 -20.84 4.44 3.19
CA LYS A 131 -22.28 4.78 3.13
C LYS A 131 -23.04 3.90 2.15
N ALA A 132 -22.44 3.56 1.01
CA ALA A 132 -23.07 2.66 0.04
C ALA A 132 -23.22 1.23 0.60
N ALA A 133 -22.18 0.71 1.26
CA ALA A 133 -22.21 -0.60 1.90
C ALA A 133 -23.26 -0.68 3.02
N GLU A 134 -23.37 0.36 3.85
CA GLU A 134 -24.37 0.46 4.93
C GLU A 134 -25.81 0.34 4.40
N ARG A 135 -26.11 1.01 3.27
CA ARG A 135 -27.45 0.94 2.64
C ARG A 135 -27.83 -0.47 2.19
N VAL A 136 -26.86 -1.34 1.95
CA VAL A 136 -27.06 -2.75 1.58
C VAL A 136 -26.76 -3.70 2.74
N GLY A 137 -26.79 -3.19 3.98
CA GLY A 137 -26.77 -3.98 5.21
C GLY A 137 -25.39 -4.29 5.77
N ALA A 138 -24.34 -3.57 5.35
CA ALA A 138 -23.05 -3.64 6.03
C ALA A 138 -23.11 -2.88 7.37
N PRO A 139 -22.34 -3.30 8.40
CA PRO A 139 -22.28 -2.56 9.66
C PRO A 139 -21.62 -1.19 9.45
N ALA A 140 -22.15 -0.18 10.14
CA ALA A 140 -21.56 1.16 10.17
C ALA A 140 -20.32 1.17 11.08
N THR A 141 -19.14 0.96 10.49
CA THR A 141 -17.86 0.87 11.22
C THR A 141 -16.94 2.06 10.97
N ILE A 142 -17.20 2.87 9.94
CA ILE A 142 -16.40 4.05 9.61
C ILE A 142 -17.22 5.28 10.03
N THR A 143 -16.95 5.79 11.23
CA THR A 143 -17.78 6.81 11.89
C THR A 143 -17.05 8.14 12.12
N ALA A 144 -15.75 8.22 11.84
CA ALA A 144 -14.96 9.42 12.13
C ALA A 144 -15.07 10.44 11.00
N ASP A 145 -15.73 11.55 11.32
CA ASP A 145 -15.76 12.79 10.55
C ASP A 145 -15.41 13.95 11.51
N PRO A 146 -14.28 14.67 11.29
CA PRO A 146 -13.33 14.53 10.19
C PRO A 146 -12.38 13.33 10.35
N PRO A 147 -11.70 12.87 9.27
CA PRO A 147 -10.60 11.92 9.36
C PRO A 147 -9.49 12.40 10.30
N HIS A 148 -8.83 11.47 10.98
CA HIS A 148 -7.65 11.79 11.77
C HIS A 148 -6.40 11.82 10.90
N HIS A 149 -5.48 12.74 11.18
CA HIS A 149 -4.24 12.90 10.43
C HIS A 149 -3.03 12.85 11.35
N TRP A 150 -2.06 12.03 10.99
CA TRP A 150 -0.73 12.00 11.61
C TRP A 150 0.37 12.10 10.55
N THR A 151 1.53 12.62 10.97
CA THR A 151 2.77 12.27 10.30
C THR A 151 3.28 10.96 10.87
N TYR A 152 4.03 10.20 10.06
CA TYR A 152 4.65 8.96 10.48
C TYR A 152 5.49 9.16 11.75
N ALA A 153 6.30 10.22 11.78
CA ALA A 153 7.12 10.57 12.93
C ALA A 153 6.31 10.92 14.18
N ALA A 154 5.25 11.73 14.05
CA ALA A 154 4.40 12.09 15.18
C ALA A 154 3.71 10.86 15.77
N LEU A 155 3.23 9.95 14.92
CA LEU A 155 2.58 8.73 15.37
C LEU A 155 3.56 7.80 16.10
N PHE A 156 4.77 7.63 15.57
CA PHE A 156 5.81 6.86 16.26
C PHE A 156 6.23 7.50 17.59
N LEU A 157 6.33 8.83 17.67
CA LEU A 157 6.61 9.51 18.94
C LEU A 157 5.48 9.30 19.95
N GLU A 158 4.22 9.43 19.53
CA GLU A 158 3.05 9.26 20.39
C GLU A 158 2.92 7.82 20.90
N THR A 159 3.08 6.82 20.02
CA THR A 159 2.92 5.40 20.37
C THR A 159 4.16 4.80 21.04
N LEU A 160 5.35 5.15 20.53
CA LEU A 160 6.61 4.44 20.76
C LEU A 160 7.71 5.34 21.32
N ASP A 161 7.44 6.61 21.64
CA ASP A 161 8.42 7.54 22.26
C ASP A 161 9.80 7.47 21.57
N ILE A 162 9.77 7.38 20.23
CA ILE A 162 10.96 7.25 19.38
C ILE A 162 10.73 8.03 18.09
N ASP A 163 11.73 8.82 17.68
CA ASP A 163 11.69 9.50 16.39
C ASP A 163 12.21 8.55 15.30
N PRO A 164 11.36 8.07 14.37
CA PRO A 164 11.75 7.10 13.35
C PRO A 164 12.68 7.71 12.29
N LEU A 165 12.81 9.04 12.22
CA LEU A 165 13.68 9.72 11.26
C LEU A 165 15.13 9.83 11.74
N THR A 166 15.37 9.67 13.05
CA THR A 166 16.72 9.79 13.65
C THR A 166 17.16 8.57 14.43
N ALA A 167 16.24 7.67 14.79
CA ALA A 167 16.56 6.46 15.54
C ALA A 167 17.55 5.55 14.80
N THR A 168 18.51 5.02 15.54
CA THR A 168 19.39 3.98 15.02
C THR A 168 18.70 2.62 15.02
N THR A 169 19.23 1.64 14.27
CA THR A 169 18.73 0.25 14.34
C THR A 169 18.74 -0.29 15.77
N ALA A 170 19.75 0.08 16.58
CA ALA A 170 19.83 -0.35 17.96
C ALA A 170 18.68 0.22 18.80
N ASP A 171 18.33 1.49 18.60
CA ASP A 171 17.18 2.13 19.27
C ASP A 171 15.87 1.44 18.89
N LEU A 172 15.66 1.18 17.59
CA LEU A 172 14.48 0.48 17.08
C LEU A 172 14.37 -0.95 17.62
N HIS A 173 15.47 -1.70 17.63
CA HIS A 173 15.54 -3.05 18.19
C HIS A 173 15.22 -3.05 19.69
N ASN A 174 15.85 -2.15 20.47
CA ASN A 174 15.60 -2.03 21.90
C ASN A 174 14.14 -1.67 22.19
N ARG A 175 13.56 -0.76 21.38
CA ARG A 175 12.14 -0.42 21.52
C ARG A 175 11.25 -1.60 21.17
N ALA A 176 11.53 -2.31 20.09
CA ALA A 176 10.81 -3.52 19.69
C ALA A 176 10.85 -4.60 20.79
N ARG A 177 12.01 -4.86 21.41
CA ARG A 177 12.11 -5.77 22.57
C ARG A 177 11.23 -5.33 23.72
N THR A 178 11.16 -4.03 24.00
CA THR A 178 10.37 -3.49 25.10
C THR A 178 8.86 -3.66 24.88
N VAL A 179 8.37 -3.40 23.67
CA VAL A 179 6.92 -3.38 23.36
C VAL A 179 6.37 -4.71 22.85
N LEU A 180 7.21 -5.55 22.25
CA LEU A 180 6.81 -6.88 21.75
C LEU A 180 7.10 -7.98 22.76
N GLY A 181 8.10 -7.81 23.64
CA GLY A 181 8.48 -8.81 24.64
C GLY A 181 8.75 -10.17 24.00
N ASP A 182 8.11 -11.21 24.55
CA ASP A 182 8.25 -12.60 24.09
C ASP A 182 7.74 -12.84 22.66
N ARG A 183 7.00 -11.89 22.06
CA ARG A 183 6.58 -11.97 20.65
C ARG A 183 7.74 -11.75 19.68
N LEU A 184 8.86 -11.18 20.15
CA LEU A 184 10.05 -10.93 19.35
C LEU A 184 11.08 -12.04 19.58
N SER A 185 11.05 -13.08 18.74
CA SER A 185 12.00 -14.19 18.81
C SER A 185 13.40 -13.82 18.31
N ASP A 186 14.43 -14.54 18.75
CA ASP A 186 15.80 -14.34 18.24
C ASP A 186 15.92 -14.64 16.74
N GLU A 187 15.12 -15.58 16.24
CA GLU A 187 15.01 -15.87 14.80
C GLU A 187 14.45 -14.69 14.02
N LEU A 188 13.40 -14.03 14.53
CA LEU A 188 12.84 -12.82 13.94
C LEU A 188 13.84 -11.66 14.01
N CYS A 189 14.51 -11.44 15.15
CA CYS A 189 15.59 -10.46 15.23
C CYS A 189 16.68 -10.70 14.19
N GLY A 190 17.08 -11.97 14.01
CA GLY A 190 18.07 -12.38 13.03
C GLY A 190 17.66 -12.11 11.59
N SER A 191 16.37 -12.32 11.26
CA SER A 191 15.85 -12.07 9.90
C SER A 191 15.70 -10.58 9.57
N LEU A 192 15.42 -9.73 10.57
CA LEU A 192 15.38 -8.27 10.42
C LEU A 192 16.78 -7.67 10.29
N GLY A 193 17.76 -8.25 10.99
CA GLY A 193 19.16 -7.87 10.89
C GLY A 193 19.42 -6.39 11.20
N ASN A 194 20.35 -5.78 10.45
CA ASN A 194 20.71 -4.37 10.61
C ASN A 194 20.00 -3.44 9.59
N GLU A 195 18.74 -3.74 9.25
CA GLU A 195 17.95 -2.97 8.28
C GLU A 195 16.87 -2.14 9.02
N PRO A 196 17.07 -0.82 9.23
CA PRO A 196 16.13 0.01 9.98
C PRO A 196 14.69 -0.04 9.46
N THR A 197 14.51 -0.14 8.14
CA THR A 197 13.19 -0.19 7.50
C THR A 197 12.40 -1.42 7.92
N LEU A 198 13.05 -2.58 8.05
CA LEU A 198 12.39 -3.80 8.50
C LEU A 198 11.91 -3.69 9.96
N TRP A 199 12.70 -3.03 10.82
CA TRP A 199 12.29 -2.76 12.20
C TRP A 199 11.14 -1.75 12.29
N LEU A 200 11.16 -0.71 11.46
CA LEU A 200 10.07 0.25 11.33
C LEU A 200 8.78 -0.43 10.85
N ASP A 201 8.85 -1.29 9.84
CA ASP A 201 7.71 -2.08 9.34
C ASP A 201 7.14 -3.01 10.42
N LEU A 202 8.01 -3.67 11.21
CA LEU A 202 7.59 -4.51 12.34
C LEU A 202 6.81 -3.69 13.38
N LEU A 203 7.38 -2.57 13.83
CA LEU A 203 6.79 -1.69 14.84
C LEU A 203 5.47 -1.07 14.34
N MET A 204 5.45 -0.65 13.07
CA MET A 204 4.25 -0.13 12.41
C MET A 204 3.13 -1.16 12.43
N SER A 205 3.42 -2.37 11.97
CA SER A 205 2.42 -3.43 11.82
C SER A 205 1.97 -4.04 13.16
N HIS A 206 2.84 -4.20 14.15
CA HIS A 206 2.51 -4.93 15.38
C HIS A 206 2.19 -4.05 16.59
N VAL A 207 2.43 -2.74 16.50
CA VAL A 207 2.21 -1.81 17.63
C VAL A 207 1.44 -0.59 17.20
N VAL A 208 1.96 0.18 16.23
CA VAL A 208 1.34 1.45 15.81
C VAL A 208 -0.06 1.23 15.24
N ARG A 209 -0.20 0.24 14.34
CA ARG A 209 -1.49 -0.12 13.74
C ARG A 209 -2.57 -0.46 14.76
N GLU A 210 -2.22 -1.00 15.93
CA GLU A 210 -3.19 -1.31 16.99
C GLU A 210 -3.80 -0.04 17.59
N GLN A 211 -3.06 1.07 17.66
CA GLN A 211 -3.60 2.36 18.12
C GLN A 211 -4.58 3.00 17.14
N LEU A 212 -4.50 2.63 15.86
CA LEU A 212 -5.42 3.10 14.82
C LEU A 212 -6.76 2.33 14.83
N ALA A 213 -6.88 1.30 15.67
CA ALA A 213 -8.16 0.66 15.91
C ALA A 213 -9.08 1.62 16.66
N GLY A 214 -10.30 1.84 16.16
CA GLY A 214 -11.28 2.73 16.79
C GLY A 214 -11.27 4.18 16.29
N THR A 215 -10.28 4.61 15.51
CA THR A 215 -10.18 6.01 15.02
C THR A 215 -11.05 6.31 13.79
N GLY A 216 -11.79 5.32 13.25
CA GLY A 216 -12.48 5.47 11.97
C GLY A 216 -11.50 5.51 10.80
N ILE A 217 -11.40 6.65 10.11
CA ILE A 217 -10.40 6.88 9.04
C ILE A 217 -9.19 7.60 9.66
N ALA A 218 -8.01 6.98 9.54
CA ALA A 218 -6.72 7.56 9.92
C ALA A 218 -5.81 7.68 8.70
N VAL A 219 -5.29 8.88 8.45
CA VAL A 219 -4.32 9.17 7.40
C VAL A 219 -2.95 9.34 8.04
N ILE A 220 -1.97 8.59 7.55
CA ILE A 220 -0.58 8.70 7.96
C ILE A 220 0.21 9.23 6.77
N SER A 221 0.99 10.29 6.96
CA SER A 221 1.76 10.94 5.89
C SER A 221 3.21 11.17 6.29
N GLY A 222 4.07 11.54 5.33
CA GLY A 222 5.47 11.86 5.62
C GLY A 222 6.27 10.63 6.03
N TYR A 223 6.14 9.54 5.27
CA TYR A 223 6.91 8.31 5.48
C TYR A 223 8.41 8.59 5.34
N PRO A 224 9.28 7.91 6.09
CA PRO A 224 10.73 8.02 5.93
C PRO A 224 11.17 7.83 4.48
N ALA A 225 12.21 8.55 4.05
CA ALA A 225 12.73 8.49 2.67
C ALA A 225 13.12 7.07 2.23
N ALA A 226 13.57 6.22 3.17
CA ALA A 226 13.88 4.82 2.91
C ALA A 226 12.64 3.97 2.58
N GLN A 227 11.44 4.44 2.93
CA GLN A 227 10.14 3.84 2.63
C GLN A 227 9.36 4.69 1.60
N ALA A 228 10.06 5.48 0.79
CA ALA A 228 9.45 6.32 -0.24
C ALA A 228 8.78 5.52 -1.35
N ALA A 229 9.18 4.26 -1.57
CA ALA A 229 8.82 3.51 -2.77
C ALA A 229 9.06 4.37 -4.03
N LEU A 230 8.00 4.63 -4.79
CA LEU A 230 8.01 5.41 -6.04
C LEU A 230 7.58 6.87 -5.83
N ALA A 231 7.47 7.31 -4.57
CA ALA A 231 7.16 8.67 -4.20
C ALA A 231 8.36 9.61 -4.37
N ARG A 232 8.06 10.86 -4.70
CA ARG A 232 8.98 11.99 -4.58
C ARG A 232 9.32 12.27 -3.11
N LEU A 233 10.57 12.67 -2.84
CA LEU A 233 10.97 13.17 -1.52
C LEU A 233 10.46 14.59 -1.29
N ASP A 234 10.09 14.91 -0.05
CA ASP A 234 9.64 16.25 0.30
C ASP A 234 10.79 17.26 0.09
N PRO A 235 10.59 18.30 -0.73
CA PRO A 235 11.61 19.34 -0.95
C PRO A 235 11.97 20.14 0.30
N ALA A 236 11.05 20.24 1.27
CA ALA A 236 11.26 20.98 2.52
C ALA A 236 11.99 20.13 3.57
N ASP A 237 11.77 18.82 3.59
CA ASP A 237 12.49 17.87 4.44
C ASP A 237 12.79 16.56 3.68
N PRO A 238 13.97 16.41 3.06
CA PRO A 238 14.29 15.25 2.24
C PRO A 238 14.41 13.94 3.03
N ARG A 239 14.27 13.97 4.37
CA ARG A 239 14.20 12.76 5.21
C ARG A 239 12.84 12.06 5.07
N VAL A 240 11.83 12.73 4.53
CA VAL A 240 10.49 12.15 4.32
C VAL A 240 10.09 12.19 2.85
N ALA A 241 9.15 11.31 2.49
CA ALA A 241 8.52 11.23 1.19
C ALA A 241 7.15 11.86 1.20
N GLU A 242 6.74 12.44 0.06
CA GLU A 242 5.37 12.87 -0.22
C GLU A 242 4.47 11.63 -0.44
N ARG A 243 4.33 10.81 0.60
CA ARG A 243 3.59 9.54 0.63
C ARG A 243 2.62 9.54 1.81
N PHE A 244 1.47 8.90 1.62
CA PHE A 244 0.50 8.63 2.68
C PHE A 244 -0.07 7.21 2.56
N GLU A 245 -0.54 6.70 3.69
CA GLU A 245 -1.41 5.53 3.77
C GLU A 245 -2.68 5.91 4.53
N VAL A 246 -3.78 5.21 4.23
CA VAL A 246 -5.06 5.37 4.93
C VAL A 246 -5.44 4.06 5.59
N PHE A 247 -5.78 4.16 6.87
CA PHE A 247 -6.22 3.07 7.71
C PHE A 247 -7.69 3.26 8.09
N CYS A 248 -8.49 2.21 7.95
CA CYS A 248 -9.86 2.13 8.45
C CYS A 248 -9.92 1.10 9.56
N GLN A 249 -10.19 1.52 10.80
CA GLN A 249 -10.25 0.62 11.97
C GLN A 249 -8.99 -0.25 12.13
N GLY A 250 -7.81 0.36 11.97
CA GLY A 250 -6.51 -0.34 12.03
C GLY A 250 -6.23 -1.30 10.86
N ILE A 251 -6.98 -1.19 9.76
CA ILE A 251 -6.74 -1.93 8.52
C ILE A 251 -6.27 -0.94 7.46
N GLU A 252 -5.08 -1.14 6.92
CA GLU A 252 -4.61 -0.38 5.76
C GLU A 252 -5.53 -0.67 4.56
N VAL A 253 -6.07 0.38 3.95
CA VAL A 253 -7.01 0.27 2.81
C VAL A 253 -6.56 1.04 1.59
N ALA A 254 -5.60 1.95 1.72
CA ALA A 254 -5.03 2.71 0.62
C ALA A 254 -3.58 3.12 0.91
N ASN A 255 -2.78 3.16 -0.14
CA ASN A 255 -1.45 3.75 -0.20
C ASN A 255 -1.42 4.70 -1.39
N GLY A 256 -0.89 5.89 -1.22
CA GLY A 256 -0.84 6.91 -2.27
C GLY A 256 0.32 7.87 -2.06
N TYR A 257 0.78 8.50 -3.14
CA TYR A 257 1.93 9.37 -3.08
C TYR A 257 1.99 10.34 -4.26
N ARG A 258 2.85 11.36 -4.12
CA ARG A 258 3.23 12.20 -5.23
C ARG A 258 4.31 11.49 -6.04
N GLU A 259 4.00 11.23 -7.31
CA GLU A 259 4.84 10.43 -8.19
C GLU A 259 6.24 11.01 -8.43
N LEU A 260 7.26 10.15 -8.34
CA LEU A 260 8.61 10.47 -8.81
C LEU A 260 8.62 10.55 -10.34
N ARG A 261 8.97 11.73 -10.87
CA ARG A 261 9.07 11.99 -12.33
C ARG A 261 10.50 11.97 -12.86
N ASP A 262 11.50 11.88 -11.97
CA ASP A 262 12.92 11.84 -12.34
C ASP A 262 13.33 10.40 -12.71
N ALA A 263 13.44 10.14 -14.02
CA ALA A 263 13.79 8.82 -14.54
C ALA A 263 15.20 8.33 -14.14
N PRO A 264 16.27 9.17 -14.16
CA PRO A 264 17.55 8.81 -13.57
C PRO A 264 17.49 8.39 -12.10
N GLU A 265 16.78 9.12 -11.24
CA GLU A 265 16.55 8.76 -9.83
C GLU A 265 15.79 7.43 -9.73
N GLN A 266 14.72 7.27 -10.50
CA GLN A 266 13.93 6.05 -10.50
C GLN A 266 14.75 4.81 -10.86
N ARG A 267 15.65 4.92 -11.85
CA ARG A 267 16.60 3.85 -12.21
C ARG A 267 17.56 3.51 -11.08
N ARG A 268 18.06 4.51 -10.35
CA ARG A 268 18.93 4.27 -9.19
C ARG A 268 18.18 3.53 -8.08
N ARG A 269 16.92 3.90 -7.80
CA ARG A 269 16.09 3.19 -6.83
C ARG A 269 15.85 1.74 -7.21
N PHE A 270 15.52 1.47 -8.47
CA PHE A 270 15.37 0.09 -8.96
C PHE A 270 16.64 -0.75 -8.80
N ALA A 271 17.82 -0.17 -9.04
CA ALA A 271 19.08 -0.87 -8.80
C ALA A 271 19.28 -1.20 -7.31
N THR A 272 19.05 -0.22 -6.43
CA THR A 272 19.12 -0.42 -4.97
C THR A 272 18.14 -1.50 -4.48
N ASP A 273 16.91 -1.49 -5.00
CA ASP A 273 15.89 -2.47 -4.65
C ASP A 273 16.32 -3.89 -5.06
N ARG A 274 16.83 -4.05 -6.29
CA ARG A 274 17.33 -5.34 -6.80
C ARG A 274 18.50 -5.86 -5.96
N ASP A 275 19.44 -4.98 -5.60
CA ASP A 275 20.54 -5.33 -4.70
C ASP A 275 20.00 -5.78 -3.33
N PHE A 276 18.97 -5.12 -2.81
CA PHE A 276 18.36 -5.51 -1.53
C PHE A 276 17.60 -6.84 -1.64
N ARG A 277 16.87 -7.08 -2.73
CA ARG A 277 16.23 -8.38 -3.02
C ARG A 277 17.24 -9.52 -2.96
N VAL A 278 18.40 -9.35 -3.61
CA VAL A 278 19.47 -10.36 -3.59
C VAL A 278 19.99 -10.59 -2.17
N ARG A 279 20.16 -9.54 -1.35
CA ARG A 279 20.53 -9.68 0.07
C ARG A 279 19.49 -10.45 0.89
N LEU A 280 18.20 -10.30 0.56
CA LEU A 280 17.10 -11.05 1.16
C LEU A 280 16.93 -12.47 0.59
N GLY A 281 17.83 -12.93 -0.30
CA GLY A 281 17.75 -14.24 -0.95
C GLY A 281 16.61 -14.36 -1.97
N ARG A 282 16.08 -13.24 -2.45
CA ARG A 282 14.99 -13.20 -3.44
C ARG A 282 15.57 -13.15 -4.87
N PRO A 283 14.83 -13.67 -5.88
CA PRO A 283 15.25 -13.56 -7.27
C PRO A 283 15.35 -12.10 -7.73
N ASP A 284 16.35 -11.86 -8.56
CA ASP A 284 16.50 -10.64 -9.34
C ASP A 284 15.44 -10.60 -10.46
N VAL A 285 14.90 -9.42 -10.76
CA VAL A 285 13.75 -9.19 -11.66
C VAL A 285 13.96 -8.01 -12.59
#